data_AF-A0A0R0CXG3-F1
#
_entry.id   AF-A0A0R0CXG3-F1
#
_cell.length_a   1.000
_cell.length_b   1.000
_cell.length_c   1.000
_cell.angle_alpha   90.00
_cell.angle_beta   90.00
_cell.angle_gamma   90.00
#
_symmetry.space_group_name_H-M   'P 1'
#
loop_
_entity.id
_entity.type
_entity.pdbx_description
1 polymer ?
#
loop_
_entity_poly.entity_id
_entity_poly.type
_entity_poly.pdbx_seq_one_letter_code
_entity_poly.pdbx_strand_id
1 'polypeptide(L)'
;MGSLPRILPITVIDSDTPVPAEAGHHHVQDAGTRGLGQPAPCSLYVLDTPINEADIAREMQFHRAMRPEQSRADAARALVVRELLRLEAERLGLQPQ
;
A
#
# COMPACT_ATOMS: atom_id res chain seq x y z
N MET A 1 -30.91 24.38 15.27
CA MET A 1 -31.44 23.46 14.24
C MET A 1 -30.26 22.73 13.62
N GLY A 2 -29.92 21.54 14.14
CA GLY A 2 -28.77 20.77 13.68
C GLY A 2 -29.13 19.93 12.45
N SER A 3 -28.38 20.07 11.36
CA SER A 3 -28.55 19.29 10.14
C SER A 3 -28.06 17.85 10.37
N LEU A 4 -28.93 16.86 10.18
CA LEU A 4 -28.57 15.44 10.25
C LEU A 4 -27.66 15.08 9.05
N PRO A 5 -26.61 14.25 9.24
CA PRO A 5 -25.73 13.86 8.16
C PRO A 5 -26.54 13.07 7.10
N ARG A 6 -26.57 13.59 5.86
CA ARG A 6 -27.15 12.89 4.72
C ARG A 6 -26.26 11.69 4.37
N ILE A 7 -26.69 10.51 4.80
CA ILE A 7 -26.09 9.24 4.39
C ILE A 7 -26.44 9.02 2.92
N LEU A 8 -25.44 8.96 2.06
CA LEU A 8 -25.63 8.57 0.65
C LEU A 8 -25.94 7.07 0.61
N PRO A 9 -27.02 6.63 -0.07
CA PRO A 9 -27.34 5.22 -0.18
C PRO A 9 -26.37 4.56 -1.18
N ILE A 10 -25.24 4.07 -0.68
CA ILE A 10 -24.35 3.19 -1.43
C ILE A 10 -24.87 1.77 -1.19
N THR A 11 -25.29 1.10 -2.25
CA THR A 11 -25.65 -0.33 -2.26
C THR A 11 -24.54 -1.12 -2.98
N VAL A 12 -24.36 -2.38 -2.62
CA VAL A 12 -23.54 -3.31 -3.41
C VAL A 12 -24.31 -3.62 -4.71
N ILE A 13 -23.61 -3.73 -5.84
CA ILE A 13 -24.22 -4.09 -7.13
C ILE A 13 -24.93 -5.45 -6.94
N ASP A 14 -26.21 -5.52 -7.34
CA ASP A 14 -27.12 -6.66 -7.17
C ASP A 14 -27.64 -6.93 -5.74
N SER A 15 -27.57 -5.96 -4.82
CA SER A 15 -28.20 -6.07 -3.49
C SER A 15 -29.14 -4.90 -3.15
N ASP A 16 -30.31 -5.24 -2.60
CA ASP A 16 -31.29 -4.30 -2.05
C ASP A 16 -30.93 -3.83 -0.62
N THR A 17 -29.84 -4.37 -0.06
CA THR A 17 -29.42 -4.11 1.32
C THR A 17 -28.34 -3.02 1.36
N PRO A 18 -28.44 -2.00 2.24
CA PRO A 18 -27.40 -0.98 2.33
C PRO A 18 -26.10 -1.59 2.86
N VAL A 19 -24.95 -1.18 2.29
CA VAL A 19 -23.60 -1.70 2.61
C VAL A 19 -23.32 -1.89 4.11
N PRO A 20 -23.73 -0.99 5.03
CA PRO A 20 -23.52 -1.18 6.47
C PRO A 20 -24.14 -2.47 7.03
N ALA A 21 -25.22 -2.98 6.44
CA ALA A 21 -25.90 -4.21 6.87
C ALA A 21 -25.20 -5.48 6.35
N GLU A 22 -24.44 -5.38 5.26
CA GLU A 22 -23.76 -6.53 4.64
C GLU A 22 -22.33 -6.75 5.15
N ALA A 23 -21.71 -5.71 5.72
CA ALA A 23 -20.31 -5.70 6.19
C ALA A 23 -19.99 -6.66 7.37
N GLY A 24 -20.94 -7.48 7.82
CA GLY A 24 -20.79 -8.37 8.99
C GLY A 24 -20.08 -9.71 8.74
N HIS A 25 -19.81 -10.11 7.50
CA HIS A 25 -19.22 -11.42 7.19
C HIS A 25 -17.68 -11.37 7.07
N HIS A 26 -17.04 -11.60 8.22
CA HIS A 26 -15.64 -11.93 8.53
C HIS A 26 -14.67 -12.28 7.37
N HIS A 27 -13.58 -11.52 7.29
CA HIS A 27 -12.22 -12.06 7.12
C HIS A 27 -11.30 -11.35 8.12
N VAL A 28 -11.19 -11.88 9.34
CA VAL A 28 -10.23 -11.37 10.34
C VAL A 28 -8.85 -11.91 9.96
N GLN A 29 -8.13 -11.17 9.13
CA GLN A 29 -6.67 -11.18 9.20
C GLN A 29 -6.29 -10.10 10.21
N ASP A 30 -5.44 -10.47 11.16
CA ASP A 30 -4.82 -9.60 12.16
C ASP A 30 -3.90 -8.56 11.49
N ALA A 31 -4.48 -7.69 10.69
CA ALA A 31 -3.89 -6.45 10.25
C ALA A 31 -4.48 -5.41 11.18
N GLY A 32 -3.72 -5.06 12.23
CA GLY A 32 -4.08 -4.03 13.20
C GLY A 32 -4.74 -2.82 12.52
N THR A 33 -5.72 -2.22 13.20
CA THR A 33 -6.61 -1.17 12.70
C THR A 33 -5.83 -0.17 11.84
N ARG A 34 -5.95 -0.25 10.51
CA ARG A 34 -5.36 0.74 9.61
C ARG A 34 -6.05 2.07 9.89
N GLY A 35 -5.47 2.87 10.78
CA GLY A 35 -5.93 4.23 11.03
C GLY A 35 -5.67 5.08 9.80
N LEU A 36 -6.70 5.74 9.28
CA LEU A 36 -6.51 6.84 8.33
C LEU A 36 -5.53 7.84 9.00
N GLY A 37 -4.34 8.00 8.44
CA GLY A 37 -3.28 8.88 8.97
C GLY A 37 -2.08 8.19 9.63
N GLN A 38 -2.07 6.86 9.78
CA GLN A 38 -0.85 6.15 10.20
C GLN A 38 0.08 5.88 9.00
N PRO A 39 1.42 6.00 9.17
CA PRO A 39 2.36 5.67 8.11
C PRO A 39 2.24 4.19 7.73
N ALA A 40 2.47 3.89 6.46
CA ALA A 40 2.42 2.52 5.97
C ALA A 40 3.46 1.65 6.71
N PRO A 41 3.13 0.38 7.01
CA PRO A 41 4.06 -0.51 7.66
C PRO A 41 5.35 -0.65 6.83
N CYS A 42 6.48 -0.72 7.54
CA CYS A 42 7.78 -0.96 6.94
C CYS A 42 8.28 -2.33 7.40
N SER A 43 8.40 -3.27 6.47
CA SER A 43 8.92 -4.62 6.74
C SER A 43 10.25 -4.87 6.04
N LEU A 44 10.71 -3.93 5.20
CA LEU A 44 11.91 -4.05 4.38
C LEU A 44 12.81 -2.85 4.60
N TYR A 45 14.11 -3.12 4.76
CA TYR A 45 15.13 -2.10 5.01
C TYR A 45 16.34 -2.39 4.13
N VAL A 46 16.95 -1.32 3.60
CA VAL A 46 18.27 -1.39 2.96
C VAL A 46 19.21 -0.56 3.81
N LEU A 47 20.05 -1.24 4.60
CA LEU A 47 20.77 -0.63 5.72
C LEU A 47 19.77 0.09 6.64
N ASP A 48 19.94 1.39 6.83
CA ASP A 48 19.07 2.24 7.66
C ASP A 48 17.91 2.88 6.88
N THR A 49 17.81 2.64 5.56
CA THR A 49 16.74 3.20 4.73
C THR A 49 15.50 2.30 4.78
N PRO A 50 14.36 2.75 5.34
CA PRO A 50 13.11 2.00 5.32
C PRO A 50 12.48 2.03 3.93
N ILE A 51 11.99 0.88 3.46
CA ILE A 51 11.13 0.75 2.28
C ILE A 51 9.71 0.44 2.76
N ASN A 52 8.84 1.45 2.75
CA ASN A 52 7.48 1.33 3.26
C ASN A 52 6.52 0.66 2.25
N GLU A 53 5.43 0.08 2.75
CA GLU A 53 4.46 -0.61 1.91
C GLU A 53 3.75 0.32 0.90
N ALA A 54 3.62 1.62 1.21
CA ALA A 54 3.04 2.58 0.28
C ALA A 54 3.95 2.82 -0.94
N ASP A 55 5.27 2.76 -0.77
CA ASP A 55 6.24 2.88 -1.86
C ASP A 55 6.20 1.64 -2.74
N ILE A 56 6.10 0.46 -2.14
CA ILE A 56 5.90 -0.81 -2.85
C ILE A 56 4.60 -0.75 -3.66
N ALA A 57 3.49 -0.30 -3.07
CA ALA A 57 2.21 -0.19 -3.76
C ALA A 57 2.24 0.82 -4.93
N ARG A 58 3.01 1.92 -4.81
CA ARG A 58 3.21 2.85 -5.93
C ARG A 58 4.05 2.21 -7.04
N GLU A 59 5.11 1.51 -6.67
CA GLU A 59 6.00 0.83 -7.61
C GLU A 59 5.29 -0.32 -8.33
N MET A 60 4.42 -1.09 -7.66
CA MET A 60 3.61 -2.17 -8.24
C MET A 60 2.83 -1.77 -9.50
N GLN A 61 2.48 -0.48 -9.65
CA GLN A 61 1.82 0.04 -10.84
C GLN A 61 2.66 -0.14 -12.12
N PHE A 62 3.98 -0.29 -11.98
CA PHE A 62 4.93 -0.57 -13.06
C PHE A 62 5.25 -2.06 -13.24
N HIS A 63 4.87 -2.92 -12.30
CA HIS A 63 5.18 -4.36 -12.30
C HIS A 63 3.92 -5.19 -12.52
N ARG A 64 3.41 -5.22 -13.76
CA ARG A 64 2.20 -5.97 -14.08
C ARG A 64 2.47 -7.48 -14.05
N ALA A 65 1.75 -8.19 -13.18
CA ALA A 65 1.81 -9.65 -13.07
C ALA A 65 0.41 -10.26 -12.97
N MET A 66 0.30 -11.55 -13.27
CA MET A 66 -0.95 -12.31 -13.14
C MET A 66 -1.38 -12.51 -11.67
N ARG A 67 -0.42 -12.40 -10.74
CA ARG A 67 -0.64 -12.57 -9.31
C ARG A 67 -0.17 -11.32 -8.55
N PRO A 68 -0.97 -10.75 -7.65
CA PRO A 68 -0.59 -9.56 -6.89
C PRO A 68 0.69 -9.76 -6.06
N GLU A 69 0.92 -10.96 -5.53
CA GLU A 69 2.10 -11.29 -4.72
C GLU A 69 3.37 -11.20 -5.54
N GLN A 70 3.30 -11.59 -6.82
CA GLN A 70 4.42 -11.50 -7.76
C GLN A 70 4.72 -10.04 -8.08
N SER A 71 3.69 -9.24 -8.41
CA SER A 71 3.83 -7.79 -8.64
C SER A 71 4.47 -7.09 -7.44
N ARG A 72 4.03 -7.44 -6.22
CA ARG A 72 4.59 -6.93 -4.98
C ARG A 72 6.07 -7.31 -4.81
N ALA A 73 6.41 -8.57 -5.04
CA ALA A 73 7.79 -9.05 -4.91
C ALA A 73 8.73 -8.38 -5.93
N ASP A 74 8.27 -8.19 -7.16
CA ASP A 74 9.05 -7.53 -8.22
C ASP A 74 9.23 -6.04 -7.92
N ALA A 75 8.17 -5.36 -7.48
CA ALA A 75 8.23 -3.97 -7.03
C ALA A 75 9.20 -3.79 -5.85
N ALA A 76 9.06 -4.60 -4.79
CA ALA A 76 9.95 -4.55 -3.64
C ALA A 76 11.41 -4.75 -4.03
N ARG A 77 11.69 -5.73 -4.92
CA ARG A 77 13.04 -5.98 -5.44
C ARG A 77 13.58 -4.76 -6.20
N ALA A 78 12.77 -4.14 -7.05
CA ALA A 78 13.17 -2.95 -7.79
C ALA A 78 13.56 -1.79 -6.86
N LEU A 79 12.77 -1.56 -5.79
CA LEU A 79 13.08 -0.56 -4.77
C LEU A 79 14.41 -0.84 -4.07
N VAL A 80 14.65 -2.10 -3.67
CA VAL A 80 15.91 -2.51 -3.04
C VAL A 80 17.10 -2.30 -3.96
N VAL A 81 17.01 -2.75 -5.21
CA VAL A 81 18.09 -2.59 -6.19
C VAL A 81 18.38 -1.12 -6.43
N ARG A 82 17.34 -0.28 -6.57
CA ARG A 82 17.50 1.17 -6.75
C ARG A 82 18.24 1.80 -5.58
N GLU A 83 17.90 1.42 -4.35
CA GLU A 83 18.55 1.96 -3.16
C GLU A 83 20.00 1.49 -3.03
N LEU A 84 20.29 0.22 -3.31
CA LEU A 84 21.66 -0.29 -3.36
C LEU A 84 22.50 0.45 -4.41
N LEU A 85 21.93 0.72 -5.59
CA LEU A 85 22.61 1.50 -6.63
C LEU A 85 22.83 2.95 -6.22
N ARG A 86 21.88 3.57 -5.50
CA ARG A 86 22.06 4.92 -4.94
C ARG A 86 23.23 4.96 -3.97
N LEU A 87 23.27 4.02 -3.03
CA LEU A 87 24.37 3.92 -2.05
C LEU A 87 25.72 3.66 -2.72
N GLU A 88 25.74 2.80 -3.75
CA GLU A 88 26.95 2.53 -4.50
C GLU A 88 27.42 3.76 -5.31
N ALA A 89 26.50 4.52 -5.89
CA ALA A 89 26.81 5.77 -6.56
C ALA A 89 27.41 6.80 -5.59
N GLU A 90 26.83 6.94 -4.40
CA GLU A 90 27.37 7.78 -3.33
C GLU A 90 28.77 7.35 -2.91
N ARG A 91 28.98 6.04 -2.72
CA ARG A 91 30.30 5.45 -2.40
C ARG A 91 31.35 5.77 -3.47
N LEU A 92 30.94 5.82 -4.73
CA LEU A 92 31.80 6.13 -5.87
C LEU A 92 31.93 7.63 -6.15
N GLY A 93 31.20 8.49 -5.43
CA GLY A 93 31.18 9.93 -5.67
C GLY A 93 30.44 10.34 -6.96
N LEU A 94 29.55 9.48 -7.47
CA LEU A 94 28.73 9.75 -8.64
C LEU A 94 27.47 10.50 -8.20
N GLN A 95 27.33 11.74 -8.66
CA GLN A 95 26.14 12.56 -8.44
C GLN A 95 25.26 12.50 -9.70
N PRO A 96 23.92 12.45 -9.56
CA PRO A 96 23.05 12.71 -10.71
C PRO A 96 23.34 14.12 -11.23
N GLN A 97 23.50 14.25 -12.56
CA GLN A 97 23.73 15.55 -13.21
C GLN A 97 22.49 16.44 -13.19
#